data_AF-A0AAU3IL36-F1
#
_entry.id   AF-A0AAU3IL36-F1
#
_cell.length_a   1.000
_cell.length_b   1.000
_cell.length_c   1.000
_cell.angle_alpha   90.00
_cell.angle_beta   90.00
_cell.angle_gamma   90.00
#
_symmetry.space_group_name_H-M   'P 1'
#
loop_
_entity.id
_entity.type
_entity.pdbx_description
1 polymer ?
#
loop_
_entity_poly.entity_id
_entity_poly.type
_entity_poly.pdbx_seq_one_letter_code
_entity_poly.pdbx_strand_id
1 'polypeptide(L)'
;MQYSPAAEPASPAVDRRLLVSYDNYAAAQRAVDTLSDAGFPVENSAIIGSDLRLEETVTGRLTNGRAALTGLISGAVFGLIVGMFLGLFTSTTTSFFGLVLWSILWGAIAGAAFGFVGHAFTGGTRDFSSRSSIVAGRYDVLVAAPMLDQAQALLQGGVRPADTVVVPRPPSAGPATPSATPPVTVPVTPPPPVSGDTAPQEDLRTDEERAEDVLDEDARDRETRDESGLSRGRRM
;
A
#
# COMPACT_ATOMS: atom_id res chain seq x y z
N MET A 1 -34.09 16.22 1.47
CA MET A 1 -33.57 15.72 2.76
C MET A 1 -32.30 16.49 3.08
N GLN A 2 -32.38 17.47 3.98
CA GLN A 2 -31.21 18.23 4.44
C GLN A 2 -30.52 17.40 5.53
N TYR A 3 -29.31 16.95 5.24
CA TYR A 3 -28.46 16.32 6.23
C TYR A 3 -27.90 17.42 7.13
N SER A 4 -28.53 17.64 8.29
CA SER A 4 -27.88 18.34 9.39
C SER A 4 -26.70 17.47 9.83
N PRO A 5 -25.44 17.95 9.78
CA PRO A 5 -24.37 17.25 10.47
C PRO A 5 -24.74 17.25 11.95
N ALA A 6 -24.93 16.06 12.52
CA ALA A 6 -24.95 15.92 13.96
C ALA A 6 -23.63 16.51 14.46
N ALA A 7 -23.71 17.59 15.24
CA ALA A 7 -22.56 18.16 15.90
C ALA A 7 -21.92 17.03 16.72
N GLU A 8 -20.77 16.57 16.25
CA GLU A 8 -19.94 15.61 16.97
C GLU A 8 -19.70 16.21 18.36
N PRO A 9 -19.95 15.49 19.46
CA PRO A 9 -19.76 16.02 20.79
C PRO A 9 -18.30 16.42 20.92
N ALA A 10 -18.03 17.73 20.89
CA ALA A 10 -16.72 18.27 21.20
C ALA A 10 -16.32 17.70 22.55
N SER A 11 -15.31 16.82 22.54
CA SER A 11 -14.67 16.35 23.77
C SER A 11 -14.42 17.57 24.65
N PRO A 12 -14.76 17.54 25.95
CA PRO A 12 -14.76 18.72 26.80
C PRO A 12 -13.44 19.46 26.57
N ALA A 13 -13.53 20.69 26.07
CA ALA A 13 -12.37 21.51 25.78
C ALA A 13 -11.70 21.84 27.12
N VAL A 14 -10.91 20.91 27.63
CA VAL A 14 -9.96 21.16 28.71
C VAL A 14 -9.08 22.25 28.15
N ASP A 15 -9.14 23.43 28.75
CA ASP A 15 -8.28 24.56 28.38
C ASP A 15 -6.82 24.15 28.61
N ARG A 16 -6.17 23.75 27.52
CA ARG A 16 -4.81 23.23 27.50
C ARG A 16 -3.94 24.23 26.76
N ARG A 17 -2.86 24.63 27.40
CA ARG A 17 -1.89 25.60 26.87
C ARG A 17 -0.61 24.90 26.49
N LEU A 18 0.02 25.40 25.42
CA LEU A 18 1.30 24.90 24.96
C LEU A 18 2.36 25.15 26.01
N LEU A 19 3.05 24.08 26.45
CA LEU A 19 4.18 24.15 27.37
C LEU A 19 5.49 24.21 26.59
N VAL A 20 5.69 23.24 25.69
CA VAL A 20 6.93 23.09 24.92
C VAL A 20 6.66 22.27 23.66
N SER A 21 7.52 22.43 22.66
CA SER A 21 7.40 21.75 21.38
C SER A 21 8.69 21.09 20.97
N TYR A 22 8.58 19.95 20.31
CA TYR A 22 9.69 19.11 19.89
C TYR A 22 9.51 18.61 18.46
N ASP A 23 10.60 18.38 17.75
CA ASP A 23 10.58 17.82 16.39
C ASP A 23 10.45 16.29 16.36
N ASN A 24 10.53 15.64 17.52
CA ASN A 24 10.43 14.19 17.64
C ASN A 24 9.59 13.77 18.85
N TYR A 25 8.87 12.67 18.69
CA TYR A 25 7.99 12.13 19.72
C TYR A 25 8.76 11.71 20.98
N ALA A 26 9.97 11.17 20.84
CA ALA A 26 10.76 10.70 21.97
C ALA A 26 11.16 11.82 22.94
N ALA A 27 11.44 13.02 22.43
CA ALA A 27 11.72 14.20 23.26
C ALA A 27 10.45 14.72 23.95
N ALA A 28 9.31 14.71 23.26
CA ALA A 28 8.02 15.04 23.87
C ALA A 28 7.66 14.05 25.00
N GLN A 29 7.87 12.75 24.80
CA GLN A 29 7.67 11.72 25.82
C GLN A 29 8.61 11.93 27.02
N ARG A 30 9.90 12.20 26.78
CA ARG A 30 10.87 12.48 27.85
C ARG A 30 10.49 13.71 28.70
N ALA A 31 9.89 14.73 28.08
CA ALA A 31 9.40 15.89 28.81
C ALA A 31 8.24 15.53 29.75
N VAL A 32 7.32 14.67 29.30
CA VAL A 32 6.22 14.16 30.13
C VAL A 32 6.74 13.24 31.23
N ASP A 33 7.71 12.38 30.95
CA ASP A 33 8.37 11.55 31.97
C ASP A 33 9.03 12.42 33.04
N THR A 34 9.75 13.47 32.65
CA THR A 34 10.38 14.41 33.59
C THR A 34 9.35 15.11 34.50
N LEU A 35 8.19 15.46 33.94
CA LEU A 35 7.08 16.02 34.72
C LEU A 35 6.51 14.97 35.69
N SER A 36 6.31 13.74 35.22
CA SER A 36 5.84 12.62 36.05
C SER A 36 6.77 12.35 37.22
N ASP A 37 8.08 12.29 36.97
CA ASP A 37 9.10 12.05 38.00
C ASP A 37 9.15 13.17 39.04
N ALA A 38 8.81 14.40 38.64
CA ALA A 38 8.67 15.54 39.53
C ALA A 38 7.34 15.58 40.30
N GLY A 39 6.48 14.56 40.14
CA GLY A 39 5.18 14.44 40.82
C GLY A 39 4.08 15.30 40.19
N PHE A 40 4.24 15.71 38.93
CA PHE A 40 3.21 16.45 38.19
C PHE A 40 2.05 15.52 37.78
N PRO A 41 0.78 15.93 37.91
CA PRO A 41 -0.38 15.15 37.47
C PRO A 41 -0.48 15.11 35.93
N VAL A 42 0.20 14.14 35.30
CA VAL A 42 0.31 13.97 33.85
C VAL A 42 -1.02 13.70 33.13
N GLU A 43 -2.08 13.31 33.85
CA GLU A 43 -3.44 13.22 33.32
C GLU A 43 -3.97 14.56 32.77
N ASN A 44 -3.35 15.67 33.18
CA ASN A 44 -3.64 17.01 32.68
C ASN A 44 -2.73 17.44 31.52
N SER A 45 -1.87 16.53 31.03
CA SER A 45 -0.98 16.75 29.89
C SER A 45 -1.50 16.04 28.63
N ALA A 46 -1.19 16.60 27.47
CA ALA A 46 -1.51 16.00 26.18
C ALA A 46 -0.34 16.24 25.20
N ILE A 47 0.00 15.22 24.42
CA ILE A 47 0.94 15.35 23.31
C ILE A 47 0.12 15.43 22.03
N ILE A 48 0.25 16.52 21.27
CA ILE A 48 -0.42 16.72 19.98
C ILE A 48 0.64 16.71 18.89
N GLY A 49 0.47 15.82 17.91
CA GLY A 49 1.22 15.89 16.67
C GLY A 49 0.61 16.96 15.75
N SER A 50 1.41 17.95 15.37
CA SER A 50 1.05 19.00 14.41
C SER A 50 1.79 18.78 13.09
N ASP A 51 1.29 19.41 12.02
CA ASP A 51 1.83 19.28 10.66
C ASP A 51 1.93 17.82 10.19
N LEU A 52 0.81 17.10 10.26
CA LEU A 52 0.74 15.71 9.78
C LEU A 52 1.07 15.67 8.29
N ARG A 53 2.15 14.96 7.97
CA ARG A 53 2.59 14.69 6.61
C ARG A 53 2.33 13.23 6.31
N LEU A 54 1.70 12.98 5.17
CA LEU A 54 1.60 11.65 4.63
C LEU A 54 2.92 11.36 3.90
N GLU A 55 3.74 10.50 4.47
CA GLU A 55 4.92 10.00 3.79
C GLU A 55 4.55 8.73 3.02
N GLU A 56 4.71 8.78 1.70
CA GLU A 56 4.58 7.61 0.85
C GLU A 56 5.97 7.03 0.61
N THR A 57 6.38 6.08 1.48
CA THR A 57 7.69 5.45 1.33
C THR A 57 7.62 4.39 0.22
N VAL A 58 8.22 4.72 -0.92
CA VAL A 58 8.36 3.80 -2.07
C VAL A 58 9.33 2.70 -1.68
N THR A 59 8.81 1.52 -1.33
CA THR A 59 9.61 0.40 -0.80
C THR A 59 10.31 -0.38 -1.91
N GLY A 60 9.90 -0.19 -3.18
CA GLY A 60 10.54 -0.76 -4.36
C GLY A 60 9.55 -1.25 -5.41
N ARG A 61 10.07 -1.88 -6.48
CA ARG A 61 9.27 -2.47 -7.55
C ARG A 61 8.61 -3.76 -7.05
N LEU A 62 7.29 -3.79 -7.01
CA LEU A 62 6.55 -5.01 -6.69
C LEU A 62 6.51 -5.88 -7.95
N THR A 63 7.48 -6.78 -8.09
CA THR A 63 7.52 -7.72 -9.21
C THR A 63 6.72 -8.97 -8.87
N ASN A 64 6.05 -9.55 -9.86
CA ASN A 64 5.32 -10.84 -9.73
C ASN A 64 6.18 -11.94 -9.08
N GLY A 65 7.49 -11.92 -9.32
CA GLY A 65 8.44 -12.84 -8.70
C GLY A 65 8.58 -12.66 -7.18
N ARG A 66 8.51 -11.42 -6.67
CA ARG A 66 8.58 -11.16 -5.22
C ARG A 66 7.31 -11.63 -4.50
N ALA A 67 6.14 -11.47 -5.12
CA ALA A 67 4.89 -11.99 -4.60
C ALA A 67 4.86 -13.53 -4.57
N ALA A 68 5.32 -14.17 -5.64
CA ALA A 68 5.49 -15.63 -5.68
C ALA A 68 6.49 -16.12 -4.63
N LEU A 69 7.60 -15.41 -4.41
CA LEU A 69 8.59 -15.75 -3.39
C LEU A 69 8.01 -15.64 -1.97
N THR A 70 7.28 -14.57 -1.65
CA THR A 70 6.62 -14.44 -0.35
C THR A 70 5.56 -15.52 -0.15
N GLY A 71 4.82 -15.86 -1.20
CA GLY A 71 3.87 -16.97 -1.19
C GLY A 71 4.54 -18.32 -0.99
N LEU A 72 5.69 -18.56 -1.64
CA LEU A 72 6.48 -19.77 -1.50
C LEU A 72 6.95 -19.97 -0.07
N ILE A 73 7.48 -18.91 0.57
CA ILE A 73 7.93 -18.95 1.96
C ILE A 73 6.76 -19.26 2.88
N SER A 74 5.64 -18.54 2.75
CA SER A 74 4.44 -18.78 3.56
C SER A 74 3.88 -20.19 3.36
N GLY A 75 3.87 -20.66 2.12
CA GLY A 75 3.41 -22.00 1.75
C GLY A 75 4.31 -23.11 2.27
N ALA A 76 5.63 -22.91 2.26
CA ALA A 76 6.60 -23.86 2.81
C ALA A 76 6.40 -24.01 4.32
N VAL A 77 6.18 -22.90 5.04
CA VAL A 77 5.88 -22.93 6.49
C VAL A 77 4.55 -23.63 6.77
N PHE A 78 3.51 -23.33 5.99
CA PHE A 78 2.24 -24.03 6.11
C PHE A 78 2.38 -25.53 5.83
N GLY A 79 3.08 -25.89 4.76
CA GLY A 79 3.41 -27.26 4.38
C GLY A 79 4.25 -27.99 5.43
N LEU A 80 5.18 -27.28 6.10
CA LEU A 80 5.94 -27.80 7.23
C LEU A 80 5.02 -28.17 8.40
N ILE A 81 4.10 -27.29 8.78
CA ILE A 81 3.16 -27.52 9.89
C ILE A 81 2.23 -28.69 9.55
N VAL A 82 1.66 -28.69 8.35
CA VAL A 82 0.78 -29.77 7.86
C VAL A 82 1.54 -31.09 7.80
N GLY A 83 2.73 -31.10 7.22
CA GLY A 83 3.58 -32.29 7.12
C GLY A 83 4.02 -32.82 8.48
N MET A 84 4.35 -31.94 9.43
CA MET A 84 4.65 -32.30 10.81
C MET A 84 3.45 -32.99 11.44
N PHE A 85 2.25 -32.41 11.29
CA PHE A 85 1.02 -32.96 11.83
C PHE A 85 0.67 -34.33 11.23
N LEU A 86 0.68 -34.47 9.89
CA LEU A 86 0.46 -35.76 9.23
C LEU A 86 1.54 -36.78 9.59
N GLY A 87 2.78 -36.33 9.73
CA GLY A 87 3.90 -37.15 10.15
C GLY A 87 3.72 -37.77 11.53
N LEU A 88 3.05 -37.09 12.47
CA LEU A 88 2.79 -37.66 13.80
C LEU A 88 1.93 -38.92 13.77
N PHE A 89 1.16 -39.15 12.69
CA PHE A 89 0.33 -40.34 12.51
C PHE A 89 1.07 -41.49 11.82
N THR A 90 2.36 -41.36 11.49
CA THR A 90 3.15 -42.45 10.90
C THR A 90 3.95 -43.23 11.94
N SER A 91 4.02 -44.55 11.79
CA SER A 91 4.76 -45.43 12.71
C SER A 91 6.24 -45.58 12.34
N THR A 92 6.67 -45.07 11.18
CA THR A 92 8.04 -45.21 10.67
C THR A 92 8.74 -43.85 10.54
N THR A 93 9.88 -43.68 11.18
CA THR A 93 10.66 -42.42 11.16
C THR A 93 11.09 -41.99 9.74
N THR A 94 11.42 -42.95 8.86
CA THR A 94 11.72 -42.65 7.45
C THR A 94 10.53 -42.06 6.71
N SER A 95 9.32 -42.57 6.98
CA SER A 95 8.07 -42.06 6.40
C SER A 95 7.71 -40.68 6.95
N PHE A 96 8.06 -40.39 8.21
CA PHE A 96 7.87 -39.06 8.81
C PHE A 96 8.64 -37.99 8.04
N PHE A 97 9.95 -38.15 7.87
CA PHE A 97 10.77 -37.16 7.16
C PHE A 97 10.37 -37.03 5.69
N GLY A 98 10.01 -38.15 5.03
CA GLY A 98 9.51 -38.13 3.66
C GLY A 98 8.20 -37.34 3.51
N LEU A 99 7.24 -37.55 4.42
CA LEU A 99 5.97 -36.82 4.43
C LEU A 99 6.18 -35.33 4.69
N VAL A 100 6.99 -34.99 5.69
CA VAL A 100 7.31 -33.58 6.01
C VAL A 100 7.92 -32.88 4.80
N LEU A 101 8.93 -33.49 4.17
CA LEU A 101 9.62 -32.89 3.02
C LEU A 101 8.67 -32.72 1.81
N TRP A 102 7.83 -33.72 1.56
CA TRP A 102 6.82 -33.67 0.49
C TRP A 102 5.75 -32.60 0.74
N SER A 103 5.28 -32.48 1.97
CA SER A 103 4.31 -31.44 2.35
C SER A 103 4.90 -30.04 2.26
N ILE A 104 6.17 -29.85 2.63
CA ILE A 104 6.87 -28.57 2.43
C ILE A 104 6.95 -28.24 0.94
N LEU A 105 7.34 -29.20 0.10
CA LEU A 105 7.46 -28.99 -1.35
C LEU A 105 6.13 -28.57 -1.97
N TRP A 106 5.05 -29.32 -1.72
CA TRP A 106 3.73 -28.98 -2.24
C TRP A 106 3.14 -27.72 -1.61
N GLY A 107 3.38 -27.50 -0.32
CA GLY A 107 3.01 -26.26 0.36
C GLY A 107 3.69 -25.05 -0.28
N ALA A 108 4.98 -25.16 -0.58
CA ALA A 108 5.77 -24.13 -1.25
C ALA A 108 5.25 -23.84 -2.68
N ILE A 109 4.97 -24.88 -3.47
CA ILE A 109 4.43 -24.75 -4.83
C ILE A 109 3.04 -24.09 -4.79
N ALA A 110 2.14 -24.60 -3.95
CA ALA A 110 0.80 -24.04 -3.80
C ALA A 110 0.84 -22.60 -3.28
N GLY A 111 1.67 -22.32 -2.26
CA GLY A 111 1.85 -20.99 -1.72
C GLY A 111 2.41 -20.00 -2.73
N ALA A 112 3.37 -20.42 -3.57
CA ALA A 112 3.88 -19.60 -4.67
C ALA A 112 2.77 -19.26 -5.69
N ALA A 113 1.95 -20.25 -6.05
CA ALA A 113 0.81 -20.05 -6.94
C ALA A 113 -0.23 -19.11 -6.32
N PHE A 114 -0.61 -19.29 -5.05
CA PHE A 114 -1.53 -18.40 -4.34
C PHE A 114 -0.96 -16.99 -4.17
N GLY A 115 0.34 -16.85 -3.91
CA GLY A 115 1.01 -15.55 -3.84
C GLY A 115 1.02 -14.82 -5.19
N PHE A 116 1.26 -15.55 -6.28
CA PHE A 116 1.19 -15.02 -7.64
C PHE A 116 -0.25 -14.64 -8.03
N VAL A 117 -1.21 -15.53 -7.83
CA VAL A 117 -2.62 -15.31 -8.17
C VAL A 117 -3.23 -14.20 -7.31
N GLY A 118 -2.97 -14.19 -6.01
CA GLY A 118 -3.41 -13.13 -5.11
C GLY A 118 -2.84 -11.76 -5.50
N HIS A 119 -1.60 -11.71 -5.95
CA HIS A 119 -1.01 -10.48 -6.49
C HIS A 119 -1.64 -10.05 -7.82
N ALA A 120 -1.90 -11.00 -8.73
CA ALA A 120 -2.59 -10.74 -9.99
C ALA A 120 -4.02 -10.17 -9.76
N PHE A 121 -4.77 -10.70 -8.78
CA PHE A 121 -6.10 -10.20 -8.42
C PHE A 121 -6.07 -8.85 -7.66
N THR A 122 -5.03 -8.57 -6.88
CA THR A 122 -4.94 -7.35 -6.04
C THR A 122 -4.33 -6.14 -6.77
N GLY A 123 -3.87 -6.30 -8.01
CA GLY A 123 -3.55 -5.18 -8.89
C GLY A 123 -2.19 -5.32 -9.59
N GLY A 124 -2.21 -5.90 -10.78
CA GLY A 124 -1.07 -5.98 -11.70
C GLY A 124 -0.75 -4.69 -12.47
N THR A 125 -1.04 -3.50 -11.92
CA THR A 125 -0.90 -2.23 -12.65
C THR A 125 -0.23 -1.08 -11.89
N ARG A 126 0.42 -1.36 -10.75
CA ARG A 126 1.23 -0.34 -10.06
C ARG A 126 2.62 -0.89 -9.77
N ASP A 127 3.60 -0.40 -10.51
CA ASP A 127 5.03 -0.74 -10.40
C ASP A 127 5.69 -0.32 -9.08
N PHE A 128 4.91 0.06 -8.06
CA PHE A 128 5.39 0.59 -6.80
C PHE A 128 4.56 0.02 -5.64
N SER A 129 5.26 -0.66 -4.72
CA SER A 129 4.72 -0.91 -3.39
C SER A 129 4.95 0.34 -2.54
N SER A 130 3.88 1.04 -2.21
CA SER A 130 3.92 2.12 -1.23
C SER A 130 3.36 1.66 0.11
N ARG A 131 4.02 2.11 1.18
CA ARG A 131 3.46 2.11 2.52
C ARG A 131 3.13 3.55 2.85
N SER A 132 1.85 3.85 3.03
CA SER A 132 1.38 5.14 3.51
C SER A 132 1.56 5.20 5.02
N SER A 133 2.41 6.10 5.51
CA SER A 133 2.55 6.38 6.95
C SER A 133 2.23 7.85 7.22
N ILE A 134 1.48 8.11 8.29
CA ILE A 134 1.20 9.48 8.74
C ILE A 134 2.23 9.81 9.80
N VAL A 135 3.06 10.83 9.56
CA VAL A 135 4.10 11.29 10.47
C VAL A 135 3.84 12.76 10.81
N ALA A 136 3.92 13.12 12.09
CA ALA A 136 3.81 14.52 12.50
C ALA A 136 5.13 15.25 12.27
N GLY A 137 5.08 16.46 11.72
CA GLY A 137 6.26 17.32 11.57
C GLY A 137 6.74 17.89 12.90
N ARG A 138 5.86 17.95 13.91
CA ARG A 138 6.13 18.50 15.24
C ARG A 138 5.23 17.86 16.29
N TYR A 139 5.72 17.84 17.52
CA TYR A 139 5.03 17.33 18.69
C TYR A 139 4.96 18.42 19.76
N ASP A 140 3.74 18.84 20.07
CA ASP A 140 3.44 19.85 21.07
C ASP A 140 3.01 19.18 22.36
N VAL A 141 3.66 19.52 23.48
CA VAL A 141 3.24 19.11 24.82
C VAL A 141 2.38 20.23 25.40
N LEU A 142 1.12 19.93 25.65
CA LEU A 142 0.18 20.86 26.26
C LEU A 142 -0.16 20.41 27.67
N VAL A 143 -0.42 21.38 28.54
CA VAL A 143 -0.81 21.17 29.93
C VAL A 143 -2.03 22.02 30.24
N ALA A 144 -2.89 21.58 31.17
CA ALA A 144 -4.01 22.38 31.65
C ALA A 144 -3.56 23.80 32.06
N ALA A 145 -4.31 24.82 31.62
CA ALA A 145 -4.00 26.23 31.85
C ALA A 145 -3.62 26.62 33.30
N PRO A 146 -4.28 26.12 34.37
CA PRO A 146 -3.91 26.49 35.74
C PRO A 146 -2.58 25.90 36.21
N MET A 147 -2.04 24.90 35.52
CA MET A 147 -0.81 24.18 35.93
C MET A 147 0.39 24.50 35.03
N LEU A 148 0.23 25.41 34.06
CA LEU A 148 1.26 25.75 33.08
C LEU A 148 2.53 26.29 33.74
N ASP A 149 2.40 27.24 34.66
CA ASP A 149 3.53 27.87 35.35
C ASP A 149 4.31 26.86 36.20
N GLN A 150 3.58 25.94 36.84
CA GLN A 150 4.17 24.85 37.63
C GLN A 150 4.95 23.89 36.73
N ALA A 151 4.35 23.43 35.63
CA ALA A 151 5.01 22.53 34.68
C ALA A 151 6.25 23.18 34.05
N GLN A 152 6.20 24.47 33.75
CA GLN A 152 7.33 25.23 33.22
C GLN A 152 8.48 25.32 34.24
N ALA A 153 8.17 25.57 35.52
CA ALA A 153 9.18 25.58 36.58
C ALA A 153 9.85 24.20 36.77
N LEU A 154 9.08 23.12 36.69
CA LEU A 154 9.60 21.75 36.81
C LEU A 154 10.50 21.36 35.62
N LEU A 155 10.12 21.74 34.40
CA LEU A 155 10.97 21.52 33.22
C LEU A 155 12.27 22.35 33.28
N GLN A 156 12.22 23.59 33.76
CA GLN A 156 13.43 24.41 33.93
C GLN A 156 14.39 23.83 34.99
N GLY A 157 13.86 23.11 35.98
CA GLY A 157 14.66 22.42 37.00
C GLY A 157 15.25 21.08 36.56
N GLY A 158 14.73 20.45 35.49
CA GLY A 158 15.08 19.09 35.07
C GLY A 158 15.66 18.94 33.66
N VAL A 159 15.53 19.94 32.78
CA VAL A 159 15.97 19.86 31.38
C VAL A 159 17.39 20.40 31.21
N ARG A 160 18.34 19.55 30.81
CA ARG A 160 19.62 19.99 30.24
C ARG A 160 19.37 20.48 28.81
N PRO A 161 19.80 21.70 28.44
CA PRO A 161 19.35 22.42 27.23
C PRO A 161 19.84 21.86 25.87
N ALA A 162 20.19 20.58 25.77
CA ALA A 162 20.72 20.01 24.52
C ALA A 162 19.64 19.63 23.48
N ASP A 163 18.39 19.40 23.90
CA ASP A 163 17.32 18.89 23.01
C ASP A 163 16.19 19.91 22.73
N THR A 164 16.31 21.15 23.22
CA THR A 164 15.30 22.19 23.02
C THR A 164 15.55 22.96 21.71
N VAL A 165 15.33 22.32 20.57
CA VAL A 165 15.22 23.04 19.30
C VAL A 165 13.86 23.72 19.28
N VAL A 166 13.80 24.98 19.72
CA VAL A 166 12.64 25.84 19.51
C VAL A 166 12.64 26.22 18.03
N VAL A 167 11.93 25.45 17.20
CA VAL A 167 11.74 25.81 15.80
C VAL A 167 10.87 27.08 15.73
N PRO A 168 11.34 28.17 15.10
CA PRO A 168 10.51 29.32 14.81
C PRO A 168 9.33 28.87 13.94
N ARG A 169 8.12 29.28 14.31
CA ARG A 169 6.90 29.09 13.51
C ARG A 169 7.21 29.44 12.02
N PRO A 170 7.18 28.49 11.08
CA PRO A 170 7.18 28.84 9.67
C PRO A 170 5.93 29.69 9.38
N PRO A 171 6.02 30.79 8.61
CA PRO A 171 4.88 31.66 8.27
C PRO A 171 3.93 30.99 7.26
N SER A 172 3.40 29.81 7.60
CA SER A 172 2.49 29.06 6.73
C SER A 172 1.42 28.35 7.55
N ALA A 173 0.63 29.17 8.24
CA ALA A 173 -0.82 29.07 8.42
C ALA A 173 -1.16 30.09 9.52
N GLY A 174 -1.69 31.25 9.13
CA GLY A 174 -2.43 32.08 10.10
C GLY A 174 -3.56 31.25 10.72
N PRO A 175 -4.23 31.73 11.79
CA PRO A 175 -5.50 31.14 12.18
C PRO A 175 -6.35 31.05 10.91
N ALA A 176 -6.83 29.86 10.56
CA ALA A 176 -7.77 29.72 9.47
C ALA A 176 -8.98 30.58 9.85
N THR A 177 -9.03 31.81 9.35
CA THR A 177 -10.30 32.50 9.20
C THR A 177 -11.16 31.55 8.39
N PRO A 178 -12.35 31.16 8.88
CA PRO A 178 -13.30 30.43 8.07
C PRO A 178 -13.80 31.39 6.98
N SER A 179 -12.96 31.62 5.98
CA SER A 179 -13.36 32.16 4.70
C SER A 179 -14.21 31.08 4.05
N ALA A 180 -15.50 31.20 4.36
CA ALA A 180 -16.64 30.94 3.49
C ALA A 180 -16.32 30.31 2.13
N THR A 181 -17.04 29.21 1.89
CA THR A 181 -17.14 28.38 0.68
C THR A 181 -16.23 27.15 0.76
N PRO A 182 -16.77 25.95 1.05
CA PRO A 182 -16.03 24.73 0.76
C PRO A 182 -15.57 24.81 -0.70
N PRO A 183 -14.37 24.33 -1.07
CA PRO A 183 -14.05 24.18 -2.47
C PRO A 183 -15.19 23.34 -3.05
N VAL A 184 -15.96 23.93 -3.96
CA VAL A 184 -16.86 23.15 -4.78
C VAL A 184 -15.95 22.11 -5.39
N THR A 185 -16.08 20.86 -4.92
CA THR A 185 -15.56 19.70 -5.62
C THR A 185 -16.29 19.71 -6.93
N VAL A 186 -15.79 20.45 -7.91
CA VAL A 186 -16.10 20.17 -9.29
C VAL A 186 -15.76 18.69 -9.41
N PRO A 187 -16.71 17.83 -9.80
CA PRO A 187 -16.35 16.49 -10.19
C PRO A 187 -15.24 16.68 -11.21
N VAL A 188 -14.02 16.24 -10.90
CA VAL A 188 -13.08 15.94 -11.96
C VAL A 188 -13.73 14.76 -12.66
N THR A 189 -14.61 15.07 -13.61
CA THR A 189 -14.91 14.17 -14.69
C THR A 189 -13.55 13.78 -15.22
N PRO A 190 -13.21 12.48 -15.25
CA PRO A 190 -11.99 12.07 -15.93
C PRO A 190 -11.99 12.76 -17.30
N PRO A 191 -10.85 13.31 -17.75
CA PRO A 191 -10.81 13.92 -19.07
C PRO A 191 -11.45 12.92 -20.05
N PRO A 192 -12.36 13.36 -20.94
CA PRO A 192 -12.82 12.48 -22.01
C PRO A 192 -11.55 11.92 -22.67
N PRO A 193 -11.54 10.64 -23.10
CA PRO A 193 -10.41 10.12 -23.84
C PRO A 193 -10.12 11.13 -24.95
N VAL A 194 -8.88 11.64 -24.96
CA VAL A 194 -8.42 12.50 -26.03
C VAL A 194 -8.50 11.68 -27.31
N SER A 195 -9.61 11.86 -28.04
CA SER A 195 -9.74 11.39 -29.41
C SER A 195 -8.74 12.17 -30.24
N GLY A 196 -7.60 11.54 -30.56
CA GLY A 196 -6.64 12.08 -31.53
C GLY A 196 -5.18 11.99 -31.14
N ASP A 197 -4.65 10.78 -30.97
CA ASP A 197 -3.56 10.33 -31.84
C ASP A 197 -3.74 8.83 -32.06
N THR A 198 -4.63 8.52 -33.00
CA THR A 198 -4.74 7.20 -33.60
C THR A 198 -3.50 7.02 -34.46
N ALA A 199 -2.44 6.43 -33.90
CA ALA A 199 -1.61 5.58 -34.74
C ALA A 199 -2.53 4.48 -35.28
N PRO A 200 -2.61 4.24 -36.60
CA PRO A 200 -3.47 3.20 -37.16
C PRO A 200 -3.02 1.85 -36.61
N GLN A 201 -3.71 1.34 -35.61
CA GLN A 201 -3.72 -0.07 -35.26
C GLN A 201 -4.82 -0.72 -36.10
N GLU A 202 -4.74 -0.54 -37.42
CA GLU A 202 -5.46 -1.35 -38.39
C GLU A 202 -4.53 -2.51 -38.78
N ASP A 203 -5.09 -3.71 -38.71
CA ASP A 203 -4.81 -4.83 -39.62
C ASP A 203 -3.79 -5.93 -39.33
N LEU A 204 -3.12 -5.99 -38.16
CA LEU A 204 -2.25 -7.17 -37.92
C LEU A 204 -3.00 -8.49 -37.65
N ARG A 205 -4.32 -8.43 -37.35
CA ARG A 205 -5.15 -9.63 -37.17
C ARG A 205 -5.80 -10.10 -38.46
N THR A 206 -6.08 -9.19 -39.38
CA THR A 206 -6.66 -9.52 -40.68
C THR A 206 -5.59 -9.97 -41.67
N ASP A 207 -4.33 -9.54 -41.51
CA ASP A 207 -3.22 -10.03 -42.35
C ASP A 207 -2.89 -11.51 -42.10
N GLU A 208 -3.05 -12.02 -40.87
CA GLU A 208 -2.94 -13.48 -40.60
C GLU A 208 -4.12 -14.24 -41.17
N GLU A 209 -5.36 -13.77 -40.96
CA GLU A 209 -6.56 -14.45 -41.45
C GLU A 209 -6.64 -14.42 -42.99
N ARG A 210 -6.17 -13.33 -43.63
CA ARG A 210 -6.08 -13.20 -45.10
C ARG A 210 -4.90 -13.97 -45.68
N ALA A 211 -3.79 -14.13 -44.94
CA ALA A 211 -2.69 -14.99 -45.37
C ALA A 211 -3.09 -16.46 -45.31
N GLU A 212 -3.88 -16.88 -44.33
CA GLU A 212 -4.43 -18.23 -44.24
C GLU A 212 -5.47 -18.49 -45.34
N ASP A 213 -6.38 -17.55 -45.61
CA ASP A 213 -7.40 -17.70 -46.66
C ASP A 213 -6.79 -17.74 -48.08
N VAL A 214 -5.72 -16.98 -48.33
CA VAL A 214 -4.98 -17.02 -49.60
C VAL A 214 -4.16 -18.31 -49.75
N LEU A 215 -3.62 -18.86 -48.66
CA LEU A 215 -2.91 -20.16 -48.70
C LEU A 215 -3.87 -21.34 -48.94
N ASP A 216 -5.07 -21.29 -48.35
CA ASP A 216 -6.11 -22.31 -48.56
C ASP A 216 -6.73 -22.23 -49.96
N GLU A 217 -6.91 -21.02 -50.52
CA GLU A 217 -7.41 -20.84 -51.90
C GLU A 217 -6.39 -21.34 -52.94
N ASP A 218 -5.10 -21.04 -52.75
CA ASP A 218 -4.01 -21.48 -53.63
C ASP A 218 -3.73 -23.00 -53.51
N ALA A 219 -4.14 -23.64 -52.41
CA ALA A 219 -4.13 -25.10 -52.25
C ALA A 219 -5.28 -25.77 -53.02
N ARG A 220 -6.51 -25.21 -52.98
CA ARG A 220 -7.66 -25.72 -53.74
C ARG A 220 -7.49 -25.55 -55.25
N ASP A 221 -6.86 -24.47 -55.70
CA ASP A 221 -6.61 -24.23 -57.12
C ASP A 221 -5.53 -25.17 -57.70
N ARG A 222 -4.58 -25.65 -56.89
CA ARG A 222 -3.63 -26.69 -57.32
C ARG A 222 -4.29 -28.06 -57.45
N GLU A 223 -5.21 -28.40 -56.56
CA GLU A 223 -5.93 -29.68 -56.59
C GLU A 223 -6.88 -29.76 -57.80
N THR A 224 -7.58 -28.67 -58.12
CA THR A 224 -8.47 -28.60 -59.30
C THR A 224 -7.72 -28.56 -60.64
N ARG A 225 -6.49 -28.04 -60.66
CA ARG A 225 -5.62 -28.04 -61.86
C ARG A 225 -5.06 -29.43 -62.17
N ASP A 226 -4.80 -30.24 -61.16
CA ASP A 226 -4.31 -31.62 -61.33
C ASP A 226 -5.44 -32.54 -61.84
N GLU A 227 -6.65 -32.38 -61.30
CA GLU A 227 -7.86 -33.11 -61.76
C GLU A 227 -8.25 -32.75 -63.21
N SER A 228 -8.11 -31.49 -63.61
CA SER A 228 -8.42 -31.04 -64.99
C SER A 228 -7.28 -31.33 -65.99
N GLY A 229 -6.05 -31.54 -65.51
CA GLY A 229 -4.90 -31.97 -66.31
C GLY A 229 -4.95 -33.44 -66.74
N LEU A 230 -5.51 -34.32 -65.92
CA LEU A 230 -5.62 -35.75 -66.23
C LEU A 230 -6.72 -36.10 -67.27
N SER A 231 -7.71 -35.22 -67.48
CA SER A 231 -8.85 -35.49 -68.38
C SER A 231 -8.61 -35.04 -69.84
N ARG A 232 -7.55 -34.28 -70.13
CA ARG A 232 -7.25 -33.80 -71.50
C ARG A 232 -6.25 -34.65 -72.30
N GLY A 233 -5.67 -35.69 -71.69
CA GLY A 233 -4.58 -36.50 -72.27
C GLY A 233 -4.97 -37.89 -72.77
N ARG A 234 -6.25 -38.17 -73.08
CA ARG A 234 -6.66 -39.49 -73.61
C ARG A 234 -7.73 -39.38 -74.69
N ARG A 235 -7.36 -38.75 -75.81
CA ARG A 235 -7.98 -39.01 -77.12
C ARG A 235 -6.88 -39.16 -78.15
N MET A 236 -6.47 -40.40 -78.39
CA MET A 236 -6.15 -40.97 -79.70
C MET A 236 -6.47 -42.46 -79.62
#